data_AF-A0A1J3EKQ2-F1
#
_entry.id   AF-A0A1J3EKQ2-F1
#
_cell.length_a   1.000
_cell.length_b   1.000
_cell.length_c   1.000
_cell.angle_alpha   90.00
_cell.angle_beta   90.00
_cell.angle_gamma   90.00
#
_symmetry.space_group_name_H-M   'P 1'
#
loop_
_entity.id
_entity.type
_entity.pdbx_description
1 polymer ?
#
loop_
_entity_poly.entity_id
_entity_poly.type
_entity_poly.pdbx_seq_one_letter_code
_entity_poly.pdbx_strand_id
1 'polypeptide(L)'
;MPMEGNFEEQNNLPELKLDAKQAQGFLSFFKTLPTDSRAVRFFDRKDYYTAHGENSVFIAKTYYHTTTALRQIGSGTNALSSVSISKNMFETIARDLLLERNDHTVELYEGSGS
;
A
#
# COMPACT_ATOMS: atom_id res chain seq x y z
N MET A 1 24.80 6.48 -33.96
CA MET A 1 24.48 6.94 -32.59
C MET A 1 23.23 6.19 -32.17
N PRO A 2 23.27 5.34 -31.13
CA PRO A 2 22.13 4.51 -30.77
C PRO A 2 21.06 5.37 -30.08
N MET A 3 19.81 5.20 -30.50
CA MET A 3 18.62 5.81 -29.92
C MET A 3 18.39 5.21 -28.53
N GLU A 4 18.35 6.06 -27.51
CA GLU A 4 18.00 5.69 -26.15
C GLU A 4 16.55 5.21 -26.08
N GLY A 5 16.36 4.04 -25.47
CA GLY A 5 15.12 3.30 -25.42
C GLY A 5 14.01 4.03 -24.66
N ASN A 6 12.86 4.13 -25.30
CA ASN A 6 11.61 4.60 -24.74
C ASN A 6 11.02 3.52 -23.83
N PHE A 7 11.45 3.46 -22.57
CA PHE A 7 10.80 2.65 -21.53
C PHE A 7 9.70 3.45 -20.85
N GLU A 8 8.61 3.71 -21.57
CA GLU A 8 7.35 4.14 -20.96
C GLU A 8 6.55 2.90 -20.58
N GLU A 9 6.95 2.26 -19.47
CA GLU A 9 6.08 1.29 -18.80
C GLU A 9 4.94 2.04 -18.11
N GLN A 10 3.79 2.04 -18.77
CA GLN A 10 2.49 2.43 -18.25
C GLN A 10 2.20 1.71 -16.93
N ASN A 11 2.63 2.33 -15.83
CA ASN A 11 2.21 1.97 -14.50
C ASN A 11 0.77 2.45 -14.31
N ASN A 12 -0.19 1.62 -14.72
CA ASN A 12 -1.62 1.71 -14.41
C ASN A 12 -1.89 1.48 -12.91
N LEU A 13 -1.15 2.18 -12.04
CA LEU A 13 -1.39 2.19 -10.61
C LEU A 13 -2.44 3.26 -10.31
N PRO A 14 -3.52 2.92 -9.56
CA PRO A 14 -4.54 3.90 -9.22
C PRO A 14 -3.91 5.08 -8.49
N GLU A 15 -4.25 6.28 -8.97
CA GLU A 15 -3.70 7.52 -8.42
C GLU A 15 -4.22 7.70 -7.00
N LEU A 16 -3.32 7.58 -6.03
CA LEU A 16 -3.61 7.80 -4.62
C LEU A 16 -3.85 9.31 -4.39
N LYS A 17 -5.06 9.78 -4.69
CA LYS A 17 -5.51 11.13 -4.35
C LYS A 17 -5.99 11.13 -2.91
N LEU A 18 -5.12 11.57 -2.01
CA LEU A 18 -5.47 11.81 -0.61
C LEU A 18 -5.43 13.31 -0.34
N ASP A 19 -6.59 13.90 -0.04
CA ASP A 19 -6.68 15.27 0.44
C ASP A 19 -5.82 15.41 1.71
N ALA A 20 -5.06 16.51 1.82
CA ALA A 20 -4.11 16.71 2.92
C ALA A 20 -4.77 16.56 4.32
N LYS A 21 -6.07 16.88 4.44
CA LYS A 21 -6.85 16.67 5.67
C LYS A 21 -7.12 15.18 5.96
N GLN A 22 -7.51 14.41 4.94
CA GLN A 22 -7.71 12.96 5.07
C GLN A 22 -6.38 12.25 5.36
N ALA A 23 -5.28 12.69 4.76
CA ALA A 23 -3.95 12.17 5.05
C ALA A 23 -3.55 12.36 6.52
N GLN A 24 -3.82 13.53 7.11
CA GLN A 24 -3.52 13.80 8.52
C GLN A 24 -4.38 12.97 9.48
N GLY A 25 -5.68 12.82 9.19
CA GLY A 25 -6.57 11.94 9.96
C GLY A 25 -6.13 10.48 9.89
N PHE A 26 -5.76 10.01 8.68
CA PHE A 26 -5.23 8.67 8.46
C PHE A 26 -3.92 8.43 9.22
N LEU A 27 -2.96 9.36 9.15
CA LEU A 27 -1.69 9.26 9.87
C LEU A 27 -1.90 9.18 11.39
N SER A 28 -2.85 9.96 11.91
CA SER A 28 -3.19 9.94 13.34
C SER A 28 -3.78 8.59 13.74
N PHE A 29 -4.73 8.07 12.95
CA PHE A 29 -5.28 6.73 13.14
C PHE A 29 -4.21 5.64 13.04
N PHE A 30 -3.38 5.68 12.00
CA PHE A 30 -2.31 4.70 11.78
C PHE A 30 -1.33 4.66 12.95
N LYS A 31 -1.03 5.80 13.57
CA LYS A 31 -0.20 5.89 14.79
C LYS A 31 -0.87 5.30 16.04
N THR A 32 -2.20 5.27 16.09
CA THR A 32 -2.94 4.62 17.20
C THR A 32 -2.99 3.10 17.07
N LEU A 33 -2.71 2.56 15.88
CA LEU A 33 -2.71 1.12 15.68
C LEU A 33 -1.45 0.48 16.28
N PRO A 34 -1.55 -0.70 16.90
CA PRO A 34 -0.40 -1.42 17.45
C PRO A 34 0.61 -1.76 16.34
N THR A 35 1.90 -1.66 16.61
CA THR A 35 2.92 -2.07 15.62
C THR A 35 3.10 -3.58 15.69
N ASP A 36 2.37 -4.30 14.83
CA ASP A 36 2.47 -5.75 14.68
C ASP A 36 3.12 -6.08 13.34
N SER A 37 4.37 -6.55 13.34
CA SER A 37 5.06 -6.97 12.11
C SER A 37 4.44 -8.20 11.44
N ARG A 38 3.64 -8.98 12.19
CA ARG A 38 2.89 -10.13 11.66
C ARG A 38 1.56 -9.74 11.01
N ALA A 39 1.04 -8.55 11.34
CA ALA A 39 -0.25 -8.08 10.86
C ALA A 39 -0.07 -7.26 9.58
N VAL A 40 -0.45 -7.85 8.45
CA VAL A 40 -0.49 -7.15 7.17
C VAL A 40 -1.81 -6.41 7.08
N ARG A 41 -1.73 -5.09 7.16
CA ARG A 41 -2.87 -4.17 7.16
C ARG A 41 -3.16 -3.64 5.77
N PHE A 42 -4.38 -3.90 5.33
CA PHE A 42 -4.95 -3.37 4.10
C PHE A 42 -6.05 -2.37 4.42
N PHE A 43 -6.12 -1.33 3.61
CA PHE A 43 -7.10 -0.26 3.74
C PHE A 43 -7.91 -0.17 2.47
N ASP A 44 -9.20 -0.45 2.56
CA ASP A 44 -10.13 -0.42 1.44
C ASP A 44 -10.43 1.04 1.03
N ARG A 45 -10.25 1.35 -0.25
CA ARG A 45 -10.55 2.65 -0.89
C ARG A 45 -11.68 2.55 -1.93
N LYS A 46 -12.60 1.60 -1.77
CA LYS A 46 -13.68 1.17 -2.70
C LYS A 46 -13.19 0.53 -4.00
N ASP A 47 -12.31 1.21 -4.71
CA ASP A 47 -11.84 0.79 -6.03
C ASP A 47 -10.53 -0.01 -5.97
N TYR A 48 -9.72 0.22 -4.94
CA TYR A 48 -8.44 -0.42 -4.72
C TYR A 48 -8.15 -0.52 -3.21
N TYR A 49 -7.15 -1.32 -2.87
CA TYR A 49 -6.63 -1.45 -1.51
C TYR A 49 -5.35 -0.64 -1.37
N THR A 50 -5.05 -0.25 -0.14
CA THR A 50 -3.81 0.44 0.18
C THR A 50 -3.13 -0.21 1.39
N ALA A 51 -1.82 -0.29 1.36
CA ALA A 51 -1.02 -0.71 2.51
C ALA A 51 0.02 0.37 2.82
N HIS A 52 0.39 0.49 4.09
CA HIS A 52 1.21 1.61 4.57
C HIS A 52 2.33 1.15 5.51
N GLY A 53 3.36 1.96 5.66
CA GLY A 53 4.54 1.66 6.48
C GLY A 53 5.34 0.48 5.94
N GLU A 54 5.78 -0.41 6.81
CA GLU A 54 6.55 -1.60 6.45
C GLU A 54 5.76 -2.56 5.56
N ASN A 55 4.44 -2.68 5.76
CA ASN A 55 3.57 -3.50 4.93
C ASN A 55 3.60 -3.05 3.46
N SER A 56 3.70 -1.73 3.22
CA SER A 56 3.81 -1.22 1.85
C SER A 56 5.10 -1.67 1.17
N VAL A 57 6.23 -1.59 1.89
CA VAL A 57 7.56 -1.96 1.37
C VAL A 57 7.63 -3.46 1.14
N PHE A 58 7.09 -4.25 2.05
CA PHE A 58 6.97 -5.69 1.92
C PHE A 58 6.20 -6.05 0.65
N ILE A 59 4.99 -5.51 0.47
CA ILE A 59 4.16 -5.83 -0.68
C ILE A 59 4.81 -5.40 -2.00
N ALA A 60 5.39 -4.20 -2.04
CA ALA A 60 6.06 -3.66 -3.20
C ALA A 60 7.26 -4.53 -3.65
N LYS A 61 8.07 -5.02 -2.70
CA LYS A 61 9.23 -5.87 -3.02
C LYS A 61 8.84 -7.32 -3.32
N THR A 62 7.90 -7.87 -2.56
CA THR A 62 7.54 -9.28 -2.62
C THR A 62 6.63 -9.61 -3.79
N TYR A 63 5.64 -8.75 -4.09
CA TYR A 63 4.64 -9.04 -5.14
C TYR A 63 4.80 -8.18 -6.39
N TYR A 64 5.10 -6.89 -6.23
CA TYR A 64 5.31 -6.01 -7.38
C TYR A 64 6.74 -6.06 -7.92
N HIS A 65 7.68 -6.63 -7.16
CA HIS A 65 9.11 -6.63 -7.46
C HIS A 65 9.68 -5.26 -7.83
N THR A 66 9.02 -4.18 -7.36
CA THR A 66 9.43 -2.81 -7.62
C THR A 66 9.12 -1.92 -6.42
N THR A 67 10.02 -0.99 -6.12
CA THR A 67 9.78 0.07 -5.13
C THR A 67 9.13 1.30 -5.74
N THR A 68 8.94 1.36 -7.06
CA THR A 68 8.30 2.50 -7.74
C THR A 68 6.81 2.63 -7.42
N ALA A 69 6.17 1.53 -7.00
CA ALA A 69 4.78 1.54 -6.57
C ALA A 69 4.58 2.21 -5.19
N LEU A 70 5.66 2.49 -4.45
CA LEU A 70 5.61 3.18 -3.16
C LEU A 70 5.39 4.68 -3.37
N ARG A 71 4.27 5.18 -2.85
CA ARG A 71 3.95 6.59 -2.71
C ARG A 71 4.10 7.03 -1.26
N GLN A 72 4.63 8.24 -1.05
CA GLN A 72 4.67 8.85 0.26
C GLN A 72 3.36 9.58 0.53
N ILE A 73 2.76 9.33 1.70
CA ILE A 73 1.56 10.07 2.15
C ILE A 73 1.95 10.92 3.36
N GLY A 74 1.55 12.19 3.32
CA GLY A 74 1.86 13.18 4.33
C GLY A 74 3.03 14.07 3.93
N SER A 75 3.42 14.96 4.85
CA SER A 75 4.46 15.95 4.62
C SER A 75 5.42 15.99 5.81
N GLY A 76 6.73 16.09 5.53
CA GLY A 76 7.78 16.22 6.54
C GLY A 76 8.18 14.90 7.22
N THR A 77 8.57 14.96 8.49
CA THR A 77 9.06 13.82 9.29
C THR A 77 8.00 12.75 9.60
N ASN A 78 6.74 13.00 9.24
CA ASN A 78 5.64 12.05 9.38
C ASN A 78 5.21 11.43 8.03
N ALA A 79 6.03 11.54 6.99
CA ALA A 79 5.76 10.90 5.71
C ALA A 79 5.72 9.37 5.88
N LEU A 80 4.68 8.75 5.34
CA LEU A 80 4.44 7.32 5.44
C LEU A 80 4.44 6.69 4.05
N SER A 81 5.35 5.73 3.84
CA SER A 81 5.39 4.89 2.63
C SER A 81 4.09 4.12 2.48
N SER A 82 3.55 4.12 1.27
CA SER A 82 2.23 3.56 0.99
C SER A 82 2.17 2.99 -0.42
N VAL A 83 1.44 1.91 -0.62
CA VAL A 83 1.31 1.26 -1.92
C VAL A 83 -0.15 1.08 -2.26
N SER A 84 -0.50 1.34 -3.52
CA SER A 84 -1.84 1.07 -4.04
C SER A 84 -1.86 -0.33 -4.65
N ILE A 85 -2.86 -1.13 -4.28
CA ILE A 85 -2.99 -2.54 -4.59
C ILE A 85 -4.34 -2.75 -5.28
N SER A 86 -4.34 -3.32 -6.47
CA SER A 86 -5.58 -3.65 -7.16
C SER A 86 -6.32 -4.82 -6.48
N LYS A 87 -7.62 -4.95 -6.68
CA LYS A 87 -8.42 -6.04 -6.07
C LYS A 87 -7.86 -7.43 -6.39
N ASN A 88 -7.48 -7.67 -7.65
CA ASN A 88 -6.85 -8.93 -8.06
C ASN A 88 -5.53 -9.22 -7.32
N MET A 89 -4.70 -8.19 -7.12
CA MET A 89 -3.44 -8.35 -6.38
C MET A 89 -3.72 -8.58 -4.90
N PHE A 90 -4.67 -7.86 -4.31
CA PHE A 90 -5.08 -8.09 -2.93
C PHE A 90 -5.55 -9.52 -2.71
N GLU A 91 -6.38 -10.09 -3.59
CA GLU A 91 -6.82 -11.48 -3.47
C GLU A 91 -5.64 -12.47 -3.56
N THR A 92 -4.67 -12.20 -4.43
CA THR A 92 -3.45 -13.02 -4.54
C THR A 92 -2.62 -12.95 -3.27
N ILE A 93 -2.37 -11.73 -2.78
CA ILE A 93 -1.59 -11.48 -1.56
C ILE A 93 -2.29 -12.07 -0.33
N ALA A 94 -3.59 -11.83 -0.17
CA ALA A 94 -4.34 -12.35 0.95
C ALA A 94 -4.38 -13.87 0.94
N ARG A 95 -4.57 -14.50 -0.23
CA ARG A 95 -4.51 -15.96 -0.35
C ARG A 95 -3.14 -16.50 0.04
N ASP A 96 -2.07 -15.89 -0.44
CA ASP A 96 -0.69 -16.28 -0.13
C ASP A 96 -0.37 -16.13 1.36
N LEU A 97 -0.71 -14.98 1.96
CA LEU A 97 -0.54 -14.73 3.38
C LEU A 97 -1.35 -15.70 4.24
N LEU A 98 -2.59 -16.02 3.87
CA LEU A 98 -3.45 -16.91 4.65
C LEU A 98 -3.12 -18.40 4.46
N LEU A 99 -2.56 -18.80 3.31
CA LEU A 99 -2.29 -20.21 3.00
C LEU A 99 -0.83 -20.61 3.23
N GLU A 100 0.13 -19.76 2.87
CA GLU A 100 1.56 -20.06 3.02
C GLU A 100 2.12 -19.57 4.35
N ARG A 101 1.59 -18.47 4.89
CA ARG A 101 2.12 -17.81 6.08
C ARG A 101 1.15 -17.87 7.26
N ASN A 102 1.07 -19.05 7.87
CA ASN A 102 0.29 -19.27 9.09
C ASN A 102 0.73 -18.42 10.31
N ASP A 103 1.85 -17.71 10.20
CA ASP A 103 2.38 -16.78 11.19
C ASP A 103 1.98 -15.32 10.94
N HIS A 104 1.34 -15.01 9.81
CA HIS A 104 0.88 -13.68 9.44
C HIS A 104 -0.64 -13.56 9.57
N THR A 105 -1.12 -12.43 10.06
CA THR A 105 -2.54 -12.10 10.10
C THR A 105 -2.85 -11.02 9.08
N VAL A 106 -3.99 -11.14 8.41
CA VAL A 106 -4.46 -10.11 7.47
C VAL A 106 -5.53 -9.29 8.17
N GLU A 107 -5.30 -7.98 8.28
CA GLU A 107 -6.28 -7.03 8.82
C GLU A 107 -6.78 -6.14 7.69
N LEU A 108 -8.10 -6.10 7.50
CA LEU A 108 -8.73 -5.23 6.51
C LEU A 108 -9.49 -4.11 7.23
N TYR A 109 -9.08 -2.87 6.96
CA TYR A 109 -9.71 -1.66 7.45
C TYR A 109 -10.50 -1.01 6.33
N GLU A 110 -11.81 -0.87 6.50
CA GLU A 110 -12.61 -0.08 5.57
C GLU A 110 -12.51 1.39 5.96
N GLY A 111 -12.03 2.24 5.05
CA GLY A 111 -12.06 3.67 5.28
C GLY A 111 -13.51 4.15 5.24
N SER A 112 -14.02 4.70 6.36
CA SER A 112 -15.28 5.45 6.33
C SER A 112 -15.05 6.70 5.47
N GLY A 113 -15.27 6.59 4.17
CA GLY A 113 -15.19 7.71 3.25
C GLY A 113 -16.07 8.83 3.74
N SER A 114 -15.46 9.95 4.13
CA SER A 114 -16.12 11.25 4.26
C SER A 114 -15.45 12.20 3.29
#